data_AF-A0A0F9HDU8-F1
#
_entry.id   AF-A0A0F9HDU8-F1
#
_cell.length_a   1.000
_cell.length_b   1.000
_cell.length_c   1.000
_cell.angle_alpha   90.00
_cell.angle_beta   90.00
_cell.angle_gamma   90.00
#
_symmetry.space_group_name_H-M   'P 1'
#
loop_
_entity.id
_entity.type
_entity.pdbx_description
1 polymer ?
#
loop_
_entity_poly.entity_id
_entity_poly.type
_entity_poly.pdbx_seq_one_letter_code
_entity_poly.pdbx_strand_id
1 'polypeptide(L)' 'MPYVDPDYKTKKAFKEAVKSGVRHWPYNPSGLFPPKKEGSEVIEGPHYPKPHTWYAQVQMESGFVVKVVS' A
#
# COMPACT_ATOMS: atom_id res chain seq x y z
N MET A 1 -4.60 4.24 7.34
CA MET A 1 -4.65 3.82 5.92
C MET A 1 -4.27 2.35 5.85
N PRO A 2 -4.49 1.64 4.73
CA PRO A 2 -4.02 0.27 4.65
C PRO A 2 -2.50 0.16 4.51
N TYR A 3 -2.00 -0.97 4.97
CA TYR A 3 -0.64 -1.46 4.84
C TYR A 3 -0.53 -2.45 3.69
N VAL A 4 0.69 -2.80 3.31
CA VAL A 4 1.00 -3.84 2.33
C VAL A 4 2.17 -4.66 2.84
N ASP A 5 2.22 -5.95 2.51
CA ASP A 5 3.38 -6.77 2.84
C ASP A 5 4.37 -6.84 1.67
N PRO A 6 5.69 -6.82 1.95
CA PRO A 6 6.33 -6.60 3.26
C PRO A 6 6.30 -5.14 3.75
N ASP A 7 6.63 -4.89 5.03
CA ASP A 7 6.80 -3.55 5.63
C ASP A 7 7.93 -2.76 4.93
N TYR A 8 7.57 -1.99 3.89
CA TYR A 8 8.53 -1.17 3.15
C TYR A 8 8.97 0.04 3.97
N LYS A 9 10.30 0.16 4.15
CA LYS A 9 10.90 1.29 4.86
C LYS A 9 10.73 2.64 4.15
N THR A 10 10.54 2.63 2.82
CA THR A 10 10.39 3.86 2.02
C THR A 10 9.37 3.68 0.91
N LYS A 11 8.71 4.78 0.50
CA LYS A 11 7.85 4.82 -0.68
C LYS A 11 8.56 4.38 -1.96
N LYS A 12 9.86 4.69 -2.10
CA LYS A 12 10.64 4.31 -3.27
C LYS A 12 10.73 2.79 -3.41
N ALA A 13 11.04 2.08 -2.31
CA ALA A 13 11.12 0.63 -2.31
C ALA A 13 9.77 -0.02 -2.65
N PHE A 14 8.67 0.47 -2.08
CA PHE A 14 7.33 0.01 -2.42
C PHE A 14 7.02 0.23 -3.91
N LYS A 15 7.30 1.42 -4.44
CA LYS A 15 7.08 1.76 -5.85
C LYS A 15 7.90 0.89 -6.80
N GLU A 16 9.14 0.55 -6.43
CA GLU A 16 9.99 -0.36 -7.19
C GLU A 16 9.43 -1.78 -7.20
N ALA A 17 8.91 -2.27 -6.07
CA ALA A 17 8.28 -3.58 -5.98
C ALA A 17 7.00 -3.69 -6.82
N VAL A 18 6.15 -2.66 -6.80
CA VAL A 18 4.96 -2.60 -7.68
C VAL A 18 5.40 -2.62 -9.16
N LYS A 19 6.43 -1.84 -9.52
CA LYS A 19 6.95 -1.81 -10.89
C LYS A 19 7.59 -3.13 -11.33
N SER A 20 8.19 -3.89 -10.42
CA SER A 20 8.74 -5.21 -10.72
C SER A 20 7.68 -6.32 -10.81
N GLY A 21 6.39 -5.98 -10.64
CA GLY A 21 5.27 -6.91 -10.77
C GLY A 21 4.90 -7.64 -9.49
N VAL A 22 5.48 -7.28 -8.34
CA VAL A 22 5.06 -7.83 -7.05
C VAL A 22 3.64 -7.35 -6.75
N ARG A 23 2.73 -8.30 -6.54
CA ARG A 23 1.33 -8.01 -6.21
C ARG A 23 1.20 -7.76 -4.72
N HIS A 24 0.50 -6.68 -4.38
CA HIS A 24 0.26 -6.28 -3.01
C HIS A 24 -1.24 -6.18 -2.79
N TRP A 25 -1.76 -6.97 -1.87
CA TRP A 25 -3.14 -6.86 -1.38
C TRP A 25 -3.09 -6.00 -0.11
N PRO A 26 -3.59 -4.76 -0.16
CA PRO A 26 -3.61 -3.93 1.01
C PRO A 26 -4.46 -4.56 2.10
N TYR A 27 -4.13 -4.29 3.35
CA TYR A 27 -4.89 -4.75 4.50
C TYR A 27 -4.92 -3.66 5.57
N ASN A 28 -5.95 -3.69 6.43
CA ASN A 28 -6.01 -2.85 7.61
C ASN A 28 -5.91 -3.74 8.85
N PRO A 29 -4.87 -3.61 9.70
CA PRO A 29 -4.69 -4.51 10.84
C PRO A 29 -5.77 -4.37 11.91
N SER A 30 -6.50 -3.24 11.95
CA SER A 30 -7.64 -3.06 12.87
C SER A 30 -8.89 -3.82 12.43
N GLY A 31 -8.95 -4.28 11.17
CA GLY A 31 -10.16 -4.85 10.56
C GLY A 31 -11.27 -3.83 10.27
N LEU A 32 -11.13 -2.58 10.74
CA LEU A 32 -12.04 -1.49 10.44
C LEU A 32 -11.68 -0.88 9.07
N PHE A 33 -12.69 -0.41 8.34
CA PHE A 33 -12.51 0.24 7.02
C PHE A 33 -11.67 -0.63 6.06
N PRO A 34 -12.26 -1.71 5.51
CA PRO A 34 -11.54 -2.60 4.60
C PRO A 34 -11.02 -1.83 3.38
N PRO A 35 -9.85 -2.19 2.86
CA PRO A 35 -9.27 -1.52 1.70
C PRO A 35 -10.17 -1.62 0.48
N LYS A 36 -10.13 -0.60 -0.36
CA LYS A 36 -10.88 -0.62 -1.62
C LYS A 36 -10.34 -1.71 -2.54
N LYS A 37 -11.26 -2.35 -3.26
CA LYS A 37 -10.91 -3.35 -4.28
C LYS A 37 -10.62 -2.73 -5.65
N GLU A 38 -11.16 -1.55 -5.91
CA GLU A 38 -11.11 -0.84 -7.19
C GLU A 38 -10.87 0.66 -6.94
N GLY A 39 -10.27 1.34 -7.91
CA GLY A 39 -10.13 2.81 -7.88
C GLY A 39 -8.88 3.27 -7.13
N SER A 40 -8.96 4.42 -6.46
CA SER A 40 -7.80 5.02 -5.77
C SER A 40 -7.80 4.74 -4.27
N GLU A 41 -6.62 4.40 -3.75
CA GLU A 41 -6.35 4.15 -2.34
C GLU A 41 -5.04 4.82 -1.92
N VAL A 42 -4.80 4.97 -0.62
CA VAL A 42 -3.50 5.44 -0.10
C VAL A 42 -2.89 4.35 0.77
N ILE A 43 -1.68 3.93 0.43
CA ILE A 43 -0.86 3.03 1.25
C ILE A 43 0.05 3.86 2.13
N GLU A 44 0.19 3.48 3.40
CA GLU A 44 1.09 4.14 4.33
C GLU A 44 2.17 3.19 4.86
N GLY A 45 3.30 3.75 5.28
CA GLY A 45 4.32 2.99 5.97
C GLY A 45 5.42 3.87 6.56
N PRO A 46 6.36 3.29 7.31
CA PRO A 46 6.43 1.88 7.75
C PRO A 46 5.26 1.47 8.64
N HIS A 47 4.98 0.17 8.82
CA HIS A 47 3.88 -0.31 9.65
C HIS A 47 4.03 0.13 11.12
N TYR A 48 2.89 0.37 11.79
CA TYR A 48 2.86 0.54 13.24
C TYR A 48 3.55 -0.66 13.92
N PRO A 49 4.34 -0.49 15.00
CA PRO A 49 4.46 0.68 15.88
C PRO A 49 5.41 1.79 15.43
N LYS A 50 6.03 1.68 14.25
CA LYS A 50 6.92 2.74 13.74
C LYS A 50 6.08 3.93 13.26
N PRO A 51 6.56 5.18 13.40
CA PRO A 51 5.88 6.33 12.85
C PRO A 51 5.84 6.24 11.32
N HIS A 52 4.68 6.52 10.72
CA HIS A 52 4.53 6.54 9.27
C HIS A 52 5.32 7.72 8.69
N THR A 53 6.33 7.41 7.88
CA THR A 53 7.18 8.41 7.25
C THR A 53 6.88 8.59 5.76
N TRP A 54 6.00 7.76 5.21
CA TRP A 54 5.59 7.87 3.82
C TRP A 54 4.14 7.44 3.58
N TYR A 55 3.56 8.06 2.55
CA TYR A 55 2.24 7.77 2.00
C TYR A 55 2.36 7.69 0.48
N ALA A 56 1.67 6.74 -0.13
CA ALA A 56 1.67 6.51 -1.56
C ALA A 56 0.24 6.40 -2.06
N GLN A 57 -0.14 7.29 -2.99
CA GLN A 57 -1.41 7.13 -3.68
C GLN A 57 -1.29 6.02 -4.71
N VAL A 58 -2.23 5.09 -4.72
CA VAL A 58 -2.21 3.93 -5.60
C VAL A 58 -3.50 3.77 -6.37
N GLN A 59 -3.39 3.11 -7.53
CA GLN A 59 -4.52 2.57 -8.26
C GLN A 59 -4.68 1.09 -7.89
N MET A 60 -5.92 0.71 -7.61
CA MET A 60 -6.38 -0.62 -7.23
C MET A 60 -7.17 -1.22 -8.38
N GLU A 61 -6.92 -2.50 -8.65
CA GLU A 61 -7.77 -3.35 -9.50
C GLU A 61 -7.86 -4.74 -8.89
N SER A 62 -9.04 -5.33 -8.85
CA SER A 62 -9.28 -6.69 -8.33
C SER A 62 -8.68 -6.94 -6.93
N GLY A 63 -8.66 -5.92 -6.08
CA GLY A 63 -8.17 -6.01 -4.70
C GLY A 63 -6.67 -5.85 -4.51
N PHE A 64 -5.88 -5.61 -5.57
CA PHE A 64 -4.43 -5.41 -5.46
C PHE A 64 -3.95 -4.12 -6.13
N VAL A 65 -2.78 -3.66 -5.71
CA VAL A 65 -2.14 -2.46 -6.23
C VAL A 65 -1.59 -2.74 -7.64
N VAL A 66 -2.08 -1.99 -8.63
CA VAL A 66 -1.55 -2.05 -10.02
C VAL A 66 -0.56 -0.94 -10.32
N LYS A 67 -0.63 0.19 -9.64
CA LYS A 67 0.22 1.36 -9.92
C LYS A 67 0.36 2.29 -8.71
N VAL A 68 1.54 2.84 -8.52
CA VAL A 68 1.78 3.98 -7.61
C VAL A 68 1.74 5.28 -8.39
N VAL A 69 0.82 6.17 -8.01
CA VAL A 69 0.54 7.46 -8.67
C VAL A 69 1.50 8.53 -8.19
N SER A 70 1.57 8.78 -6.87
CA SER A 70 2.36 9.85 -6.25
C SER A 70 3.13 9.41 -5.02
#